data_AF-D6PRH2-F1
#
_entry.id   AF-D6PRH2-F1
#
_cell.length_a   1.000
_cell.length_b   1.000
_cell.length_c   1.000
_cell.angle_alpha   90.00
_cell.angle_beta   90.00
_cell.angle_gamma   90.00
#
_symmetry.space_group_name_H-M   'P 1'
#
loop_
_entity.id
_entity.type
_entity.pdbx_description
1 polymer ?
#
loop_
_entity_poly.entity_id
_entity_poly.type
_entity_poly.pdbx_seq_one_letter_code
_entity_poly.pdbx_strand_id
1 'polypeptide(L)'
;DIPESAVNLLIQSIFNNTGGEVVVNKHGKTELLGTPTETAILEFGLSLGGKFQEERKSYKVIKVEPFNSTKKRMGVVIELPEGGSLRAHTKGASEIVLAACDKVVNSSGEVVPLDEESIKYLNVTINEFANEALRTLCLAYMDIEGGFSPDEAIPASGFTCVG
;
A
#
# COMPACT_ATOMS: atom_id res chain seq x y z
N ASP A 1 12.40 -14.24 -8.32
CA ASP A 1 11.66 -13.10 -8.87
C ASP A 1 10.35 -12.91 -8.13
N ILE A 2 9.90 -11.66 -8.00
CA ILE A 2 8.62 -11.33 -7.35
C ILE A 2 7.49 -11.70 -8.34
N PRO A 3 6.45 -12.43 -7.93
CA PRO A 3 5.31 -12.75 -8.79
C PRO A 3 4.66 -11.52 -9.40
N GLU A 4 4.24 -11.59 -10.66
CA GLU A 4 3.62 -10.47 -11.38
C GLU A 4 2.36 -9.96 -10.66
N SER A 5 1.57 -10.86 -10.07
CA SER A 5 0.39 -10.50 -9.27
C SER A 5 0.76 -9.61 -8.07
N ALA A 6 1.86 -9.91 -7.38
CA ALA A 6 2.35 -9.12 -6.25
C ALA A 6 2.91 -7.78 -6.71
N VAL A 7 3.61 -7.74 -7.86
CA VAL A 7 4.09 -6.49 -8.45
C VAL A 7 2.93 -5.56 -8.81
N ASN A 8 1.89 -6.08 -9.47
CA ASN A 8 0.70 -5.30 -9.83
C ASN A 8 -0.02 -4.78 -8.59
N LEU A 9 -0.12 -5.59 -7.53
CA LEU A 9 -0.71 -5.18 -6.26
C LEU A 9 0.10 -4.07 -5.57
N LEU A 10 1.44 -4.16 -5.58
CA LEU A 10 2.32 -3.11 -5.07
C LEU A 10 2.13 -1.81 -5.85
N ILE A 11 2.16 -1.86 -7.18
CA ILE A 11 1.94 -0.68 -8.05
C ILE A 11 0.59 -0.02 -7.76
N GLN A 12 -0.48 -0.83 -7.70
CA GLN A 12 -1.82 -0.36 -7.38
C GLN A 12 -1.85 0.33 -6.00
N SER A 13 -1.28 -0.31 -4.98
CA SER A 13 -1.25 0.24 -3.62
C SER A 13 -0.45 1.54 -3.55
N ILE A 14 0.77 1.54 -4.10
CA ILE A 14 1.70 2.67 -4.06
C ILE A 14 1.07 3.90 -4.73
N PHE A 15 0.58 3.76 -5.96
CA PHE A 15 0.13 4.92 -6.74
C PHE A 15 -1.24 5.46 -6.31
N ASN A 16 -2.11 4.61 -5.77
CA ASN A 16 -3.42 5.06 -5.28
C ASN A 16 -3.41 5.47 -3.81
N ASN A 17 -2.47 4.98 -3.00
CA ASN A 17 -2.38 5.27 -1.57
C ASN A 17 -1.23 6.22 -1.22
N THR A 18 -0.80 7.09 -2.12
CA THR A 18 0.28 8.07 -1.87
C THR A 18 -0.19 9.47 -2.25
N GLY A 19 0.08 10.48 -1.41
CA GLY A 19 -0.31 11.87 -1.66
C GLY A 19 0.64 12.63 -2.59
N GLY A 20 1.82 12.07 -2.87
CA GLY A 20 2.78 12.63 -3.82
C GLY A 20 2.34 12.53 -5.29
N GLU A 21 3.08 13.22 -6.15
CA GLU A 21 2.82 13.32 -7.59
C GLU A 21 4.05 12.97 -8.42
N VAL A 22 3.82 12.34 -9.58
CA VAL A 22 4.83 12.16 -10.63
C VAL A 22 4.50 13.12 -11.77
N VAL A 23 5.38 14.09 -11.99
CA VAL A 23 5.23 15.11 -13.03
C VAL A 23 6.39 15.07 -14.02
N VAL A 24 6.17 15.59 -15.22
CA VAL A 24 7.22 15.80 -16.22
C VAL A 24 7.47 17.29 -16.33
N ASN A 25 8.71 17.70 -16.08
CA ASN A 25 9.08 19.11 -16.14
C ASN A 25 9.18 19.61 -17.60
N LYS A 26 9.41 20.92 -17.77
CA LYS A 26 9.57 21.57 -19.09
C LYS A 26 10.72 21.04 -19.95
N HIS A 27 11.64 20.25 -19.36
CA HIS A 27 12.77 19.62 -20.04
C HIS A 27 12.53 18.14 -20.35
N GLY A 28 11.31 17.62 -20.11
CA GLY A 28 10.99 16.22 -20.33
C GLY A 28 11.52 15.26 -19.26
N LYS A 29 12.01 15.78 -18.13
CA LYS A 29 12.51 14.97 -17.02
C LYS A 29 11.40 14.70 -16.01
N THR A 30 11.30 13.45 -15.57
CA THR A 30 10.41 13.04 -14.47
C THR A 30 10.88 13.66 -13.15
N GLU A 31 9.96 14.30 -12.43
CA GLU A 31 10.15 14.84 -11.08
C GLU A 31 9.09 14.25 -10.15
N LEU A 32 9.51 13.92 -8.93
CA LEU A 32 8.66 13.38 -7.88
C LEU A 32 8.41 14.47 -6.85
N LEU A 33 7.14 14.80 -6.61
CA LEU A 33 6.72 15.81 -5.66
C LEU A 33 6.07 15.12 -4.45
N GLY A 34 6.47 15.50 -3.25
CA GLY A 34 5.94 14.94 -2.01
C GLY A 34 6.96 14.99 -0.88
N THR A 35 6.61 14.38 0.26
CA THR A 35 7.56 14.13 1.34
C THR A 35 8.62 13.11 0.93
N PRO A 36 9.79 13.03 1.59
CA PRO A 36 10.83 12.05 1.25
C PRO A 36 10.34 10.60 1.21
N THR A 37 9.40 10.23 2.09
CA THR A 37 8.80 8.88 2.09
C THR A 37 7.88 8.67 0.89
N GLU A 38 7.14 9.69 0.48
CA GLU A 38 6.26 9.61 -0.70
C GLU A 38 7.07 9.57 -1.99
N THR A 39 8.11 10.39 -2.13
CA THR A 39 8.96 10.34 -3.32
C THR A 39 9.69 9.00 -3.43
N ALA A 40 10.21 8.46 -2.32
CA ALA A 40 10.89 7.17 -2.31
C ALA A 40 9.97 6.02 -2.73
N ILE A 41 8.72 5.98 -2.21
CA ILE A 41 7.80 4.90 -2.57
C ILE A 41 7.27 5.05 -4.01
N LEU A 42 7.08 6.28 -4.50
CA LEU A 42 6.72 6.54 -5.90
C LEU A 42 7.86 6.12 -6.85
N GLU A 43 9.10 6.43 -6.50
CA GLU A 43 10.28 5.97 -7.25
C GLU A 43 10.33 4.44 -7.31
N PHE A 44 10.06 3.75 -6.20
CA PHE A 44 9.97 2.30 -6.17
C PHE A 44 8.87 1.78 -7.11
N GLY A 45 7.65 2.35 -7.06
CA GLY A 45 6.56 1.97 -7.96
C GLY A 45 6.90 2.16 -9.45
N LEU A 46 7.64 3.24 -9.80
CA LEU A 46 8.13 3.46 -11.16
C LEU A 46 9.20 2.43 -11.55
N SER A 47 10.09 2.06 -10.63
CA SER A 47 11.13 1.05 -10.87
C SER A 47 10.57 -0.35 -11.14
N LEU A 48 9.37 -0.64 -10.63
CA LEU A 48 8.62 -1.87 -10.90
C LEU A 48 7.94 -1.87 -12.29
N GLY A 49 8.12 -0.82 -13.09
CA GLY A 49 7.49 -0.66 -14.40
C GLY A 49 6.10 -0.03 -14.34
N GLY A 50 5.67 0.42 -13.16
CA GLY A 50 4.39 1.07 -12.97
C GLY A 50 4.29 2.40 -13.73
N LYS A 51 3.11 2.67 -14.28
CA LYS A 51 2.83 3.93 -14.98
C LYS A 51 1.86 4.78 -14.17
N PHE A 52 2.41 5.67 -13.36
CA PHE A 52 1.68 6.47 -12.37
C PHE A 52 0.35 7.07 -12.86
N GLN A 53 0.37 7.77 -14.01
CA GLN A 53 -0.80 8.46 -14.55
C GLN A 53 -1.84 7.49 -15.15
N GLU A 54 -1.41 6.35 -15.66
CA GLU A 54 -2.33 5.32 -16.17
C GLU A 54 -2.98 4.61 -14.98
N GLU A 55 -2.20 4.20 -13.98
CA GLU A 55 -2.68 3.49 -12.79
C GLU A 55 -3.75 4.30 -12.04
N ARG A 56 -3.49 5.58 -11.73
CA ARG A 56 -4.47 6.41 -11.03
C ARG A 56 -5.75 6.70 -11.82
N LYS A 57 -5.72 6.60 -13.15
CA LYS A 57 -6.91 6.76 -13.99
C LYS A 57 -7.73 5.47 -14.08
N SER A 58 -7.10 4.33 -13.85
CA SER A 58 -7.75 3.02 -13.89
C SER A 58 -8.69 2.77 -12.72
N TYR A 59 -8.56 3.51 -11.61
CA TYR A 59 -9.41 3.32 -10.43
C TYR A 59 -10.09 4.61 -9.99
N LYS A 60 -11.33 4.45 -9.56
CA LYS A 60 -12.08 5.55 -8.95
C LYS A 60 -11.83 5.54 -7.44
N VAL A 61 -11.30 6.64 -6.92
CA VAL A 61 -11.10 6.81 -5.48
C VAL A 61 -12.43 7.15 -4.81
N ILE A 62 -12.85 6.33 -3.85
CA ILE A 62 -14.08 6.48 -3.07
C ILE A 62 -13.83 7.26 -1.78
N LYS A 63 -12.70 6.98 -1.11
CA LYS A 63 -12.32 7.62 0.14
C LYS A 63 -10.82 7.71 0.27
N VAL A 64 -10.33 8.80 0.86
CA VAL A 64 -8.95 8.93 1.34
C VAL A 64 -9.00 9.25 2.83
N GLU A 65 -8.27 8.48 3.62
CA GLU A 65 -7.90 8.82 5.00
C GLU A 65 -6.42 9.23 5.00
N PRO A 66 -6.10 10.54 5.05
CA PRO A 66 -4.72 11.01 5.13
C PRO A 66 -3.99 10.44 6.36
N PHE A 67 -2.67 10.55 6.35
CA PHE A 67 -1.85 10.08 7.46
C PHE A 67 -2.31 10.70 8.79
N ASN A 68 -2.67 9.84 9.74
CA ASN A 68 -3.05 10.23 11.09
C ASN A 68 -1.93 9.85 12.06
N SER A 69 -1.38 10.81 12.79
CA SER A 69 -0.26 10.59 13.72
C SER A 69 -0.59 9.67 14.89
N THR A 70 -1.85 9.61 15.31
CA THR A 70 -2.34 8.69 16.35
C THR A 70 -2.47 7.27 15.81
N LYS A 71 -3.08 7.09 14.63
CA LYS A 71 -3.22 5.77 13.98
C LYS A 71 -1.94 5.28 13.29
N LYS A 72 -0.96 6.18 13.07
CA LYS A 72 0.31 5.95 12.36
C LYS A 72 0.17 5.28 10.97
N ARG A 73 -0.94 5.55 10.30
CA ARG A 73 -1.23 5.03 8.95
C ARG A 73 -2.09 6.01 8.15
N MET A 74 -2.10 5.80 6.84
CA MET A 74 -3.04 6.39 5.89
C MET A 74 -3.70 5.26 5.07
N GLY A 75 -4.86 5.55 4.49
CA GLY A 75 -5.52 4.59 3.63
C GLY A 75 -6.36 5.24 2.54
N VAL A 76 -6.67 4.43 1.54
CA VAL A 76 -7.54 4.80 0.42
C VAL A 76 -8.51 3.65 0.17
N VAL A 77 -9.74 3.98 -0.23
CA VAL A 77 -10.68 3.00 -0.80
C VAL A 77 -10.83 3.32 -2.27
N ILE A 78 -10.59 2.32 -3.11
CA ILE A 78 -10.75 2.40 -4.56
C ILE A 78 -11.83 1.43 -5.02
N GLU A 79 -12.50 1.81 -6.11
CA GLU A 79 -13.40 0.92 -6.86
C GLU A 79 -12.60 0.21 -7.94
N LEU A 80 -12.66 -1.12 -7.94
CA LEU A 80 -12.02 -1.98 -8.94
C LEU A 80 -12.87 -2.01 -10.22
N PRO A 81 -12.25 -2.02 -11.42
CA PRO A 81 -12.97 -1.99 -12.69
C PRO A 81 -13.92 -3.19 -12.90
N GLU A 82 -13.56 -4.35 -12.35
CA GLU A 82 -14.33 -5.59 -12.51
C GLU A 82 -15.42 -5.69 -11.44
N GLY A 83 -16.65 -5.36 -11.82
CA GLY A 83 -17.85 -5.61 -11.00
C GLY A 83 -18.11 -4.62 -9.87
N GLY A 84 -17.38 -3.49 -9.81
CA GLY A 84 -17.60 -2.43 -8.81
C GLY A 84 -17.25 -2.84 -7.38
N SER A 85 -16.46 -3.92 -7.22
CA SER A 85 -15.91 -4.32 -5.93
C SER A 85 -14.98 -3.24 -5.38
N LEU A 86 -14.93 -3.12 -4.06
CA LEU A 86 -14.15 -2.08 -3.40
C LEU A 86 -12.92 -2.69 -2.74
N ARG A 87 -11.79 -1.99 -2.83
CA ARG A 87 -10.55 -2.37 -2.18
C ARG A 87 -10.02 -1.23 -1.34
N ALA A 88 -9.81 -1.51 -0.05
CA ALA A 88 -9.03 -0.64 0.81
C ALA A 88 -7.55 -0.96 0.67
N HIS A 89 -6.72 0.07 0.51
CA HIS A 89 -5.28 0.00 0.69
C HIS A 89 -4.91 0.82 1.93
N THR A 90 -3.96 0.32 2.73
CA THR A 90 -3.41 1.02 3.88
C THR A 90 -1.89 0.98 3.83
N LYS A 91 -1.25 2.06 4.27
CA LYS A 91 0.20 2.10 4.47
C LYS A 91 0.56 2.91 5.71
N GLY A 92 1.61 2.53 6.39
CA GLY A 92 1.98 3.14 7.66
C GLY A 92 3.16 2.48 8.35
N ALA A 93 3.36 2.80 9.62
CA ALA A 93 4.38 2.18 10.45
C ALA A 93 4.21 0.65 10.42
N SER A 94 5.30 -0.07 10.13
CA SER A 94 5.21 -1.49 9.76
C SER A 94 4.61 -2.35 10.86
N GLU A 95 4.95 -2.12 12.13
CA GLU A 95 4.43 -2.86 13.27
C GLU A 95 2.92 -2.62 13.44
N ILE A 96 2.45 -1.41 13.14
CA ILE A 96 1.03 -1.04 13.29
C ILE A 96 0.18 -1.63 12.18
N VAL A 97 0.67 -1.58 10.93
CA VAL A 97 -0.06 -2.15 9.79
C VAL A 97 -0.01 -3.68 9.85
N LEU A 98 1.14 -4.28 10.18
CA LEU A 98 1.26 -5.73 10.33
C LEU A 98 0.32 -6.27 11.42
N ALA A 99 0.19 -5.58 12.56
CA ALA A 99 -0.75 -5.96 13.62
C ALA A 99 -2.23 -5.86 13.21
N ALA A 100 -2.54 -5.17 12.11
CA ALA A 100 -3.88 -5.09 11.53
C ALA A 100 -4.12 -6.17 10.46
N CYS A 101 -3.12 -6.97 10.11
CA CYS A 101 -3.21 -8.01 9.09
C CYS A 101 -3.52 -9.38 9.70
N ASP A 102 -4.34 -10.17 9.00
CA ASP A 102 -4.61 -11.58 9.30
C ASP A 102 -4.14 -12.54 8.19
N LYS A 103 -3.69 -11.99 7.07
CA LYS A 103 -3.18 -12.69 5.90
C LYS A 103 -1.92 -12.01 5.37
N VAL A 104 -1.18 -12.72 4.53
CA VAL A 104 0.01 -12.20 3.84
C VAL A 104 0.10 -12.75 2.42
N VAL A 105 0.64 -11.96 1.50
CA VAL A 105 1.03 -12.43 0.18
C VAL A 105 2.40 -13.13 0.31
N ASN A 106 2.45 -14.44 0.08
CA ASN A 106 3.67 -15.22 0.18
C ASN A 106 4.57 -15.03 -1.06
N SER A 107 5.73 -15.72 -1.07
CA SER A 107 6.69 -15.65 -2.17
C SER A 107 6.20 -16.22 -3.51
N SER A 108 5.16 -17.07 -3.51
CA SER A 108 4.47 -17.54 -4.72
C SER A 108 3.38 -16.57 -5.20
N GLY A 109 3.09 -15.51 -4.44
CA GLY A 109 2.08 -14.51 -4.78
C GLY A 109 0.67 -14.93 -4.35
N GLU A 110 0.58 -15.94 -3.50
CA GLU A 110 -0.67 -16.48 -2.95
C GLU A 110 -0.99 -15.79 -1.62
N VAL A 111 -2.28 -15.58 -1.37
CA VAL A 111 -2.76 -15.08 -0.09
C VAL A 111 -2.88 -16.25 0.87
N VAL A 112 -2.07 -16.24 1.92
CA VAL A 112 -2.07 -17.27 2.98
C VAL A 112 -2.38 -16.63 4.34
N PRO A 113 -2.89 -17.40 5.31
CA PRO A 113 -3.03 -16.93 6.68
C PRO A 113 -1.70 -16.43 7.23
N LEU A 114 -1.73 -15.32 7.95
CA LEU A 114 -0.54 -14.78 8.63
C LEU A 114 -0.38 -15.51 9.96
N ASP A 115 0.44 -16.55 9.98
CA ASP A 115 0.68 -17.38 11.16
C ASP A 115 1.70 -16.77 12.14
N GLU A 116 1.79 -17.34 13.36
CA GLU A 116 2.67 -16.83 14.42
C GLU A 116 4.15 -16.82 14.02
N GLU A 117 4.59 -17.78 13.22
CA GLU A 117 5.96 -17.87 12.73
C GLU A 117 6.26 -16.71 11.76
N SER A 118 5.37 -16.48 10.80
CA SER A 118 5.46 -15.37 9.83
C SER A 118 5.41 -14.01 10.53
N ILE A 119 4.52 -13.84 11.51
CA ILE A 119 4.43 -12.62 12.33
C ILE A 119 5.76 -12.39 13.05
N LYS A 120 6.33 -13.42 13.68
CA LYS A 120 7.60 -13.30 14.40
C LYS A 120 8.73 -12.94 13.44
N TYR A 121 8.82 -13.60 12.30
CA TYR A 121 9.82 -13.32 11.27
C TYR A 121 9.73 -11.86 10.79
N LEU A 122 8.54 -11.40 10.40
CA LEU A 122 8.33 -10.03 9.92
C LEU A 122 8.64 -8.99 11.00
N ASN A 123 8.26 -9.22 12.26
CA ASN A 123 8.62 -8.31 13.35
C ASN A 123 10.13 -8.26 13.60
N VAL A 124 10.85 -9.38 13.47
CA VAL A 124 12.32 -9.39 13.57
C VAL A 124 12.92 -8.53 12.47
N THR A 125 12.51 -8.75 11.21
CA THR A 125 12.98 -7.96 10.06
C THR A 125 12.67 -6.47 10.21
N ILE A 126 11.48 -6.11 10.69
CA ILE A 126 11.12 -4.71 10.96
C ILE A 126 12.07 -4.10 12.00
N ASN A 127 12.36 -4.83 13.08
CA ASN A 127 13.26 -4.37 14.13
C ASN A 127 14.72 -4.25 13.63
N GLU A 128 15.18 -5.15 12.76
CA GLU A 128 16.51 -5.06 12.15
C GLU A 128 16.68 -3.77 11.35
N PHE A 129 15.74 -3.46 10.45
CA PHE A 129 15.76 -2.20 9.71
C PHE A 129 15.65 -0.97 10.63
N ALA A 130 14.81 -1.03 11.66
CA ALA A 130 14.68 0.06 12.63
C ALA A 130 15.99 0.28 13.40
N ASN A 131 16.72 -0.78 13.75
CA ASN A 131 18.03 -0.70 14.42
C ASN A 131 19.11 -0.09 13.52
N GLU A 132 18.96 -0.19 12.20
CA GLU A 132 19.78 0.52 11.21
C GLU A 132 19.34 1.98 10.97
N ALA A 133 18.43 2.49 11.81
CA ALA A 133 17.81 3.82 11.69
C ALA A 133 17.04 4.04 10.36
N LEU A 134 16.64 2.96 9.69
CA LEU A 134 15.79 3.03 8.52
C LEU A 134 14.33 3.19 8.93
N ARG A 135 13.61 4.04 8.19
CA ARG A 135 12.17 4.16 8.35
C ARG A 135 11.49 3.03 7.60
N THR A 136 10.89 2.10 8.33
CA THR A 136 10.08 1.01 7.78
C THR A 136 8.68 1.50 7.42
N LEU A 137 8.12 0.93 6.36
CA LEU A 137 6.77 1.20 5.89
C LEU A 137 6.16 -0.12 5.41
N CYS A 138 4.97 -0.45 5.87
CA CYS A 138 4.24 -1.63 5.42
C CYS A 138 3.02 -1.22 4.59
N LEU A 139 2.76 -1.97 3.53
CA LEU A 139 1.63 -1.89 2.62
C LEU A 139 0.71 -3.10 2.84
N ALA A 140 -0.58 -2.84 2.94
CA ALA A 140 -1.58 -3.88 3.07
C ALA A 140 -2.86 -3.51 2.33
N TYR A 141 -3.65 -4.52 1.96
CA TYR A 141 -4.93 -4.31 1.29
C TYR A 141 -6.04 -5.19 1.88
N MET A 142 -7.29 -4.82 1.60
CA MET A 142 -8.47 -5.57 1.99
C MET A 142 -9.55 -5.36 0.93
N ASP A 143 -10.14 -6.45 0.44
CA ASP A 143 -11.35 -6.37 -0.37
C ASP A 143 -12.57 -6.20 0.55
N ILE A 144 -13.41 -5.21 0.26
CA ILE A 144 -14.58 -4.88 1.07
C ILE A 144 -15.81 -5.53 0.44
N GLU A 145 -16.42 -6.45 1.20
CA GLU A 145 -17.68 -7.10 0.85
C GLU A 145 -18.88 -6.32 1.40
N GLY A 146 -20.02 -6.35 0.71
CA GLY A 146 -21.28 -5.78 1.22
C GLY A 146 -21.47 -4.27 1.03
N GLY A 147 -20.57 -3.60 0.30
CA GLY A 147 -20.62 -2.16 0.02
C GLY A 147 -19.86 -1.31 1.05
N PHE A 148 -19.58 -0.05 0.69
CA PHE A 148 -18.90 0.92 1.54
C PHE A 148 -19.42 2.33 1.23
N SER A 149 -19.77 3.09 2.24
CA SER A 149 -20.11 4.51 2.14
C SER A 149 -18.87 5.38 2.35
N PRO A 150 -18.67 6.46 1.57
CA PRO A 150 -17.58 7.41 1.79
C PRO A 150 -17.51 8.02 3.20
N ASP A 151 -18.63 8.03 3.94
CA ASP A 151 -18.72 8.52 5.31
C ASP A 151 -18.20 7.51 6.35
N GLU A 152 -18.13 6.22 6.00
CA GLU A 152 -17.62 5.17 6.88
C GLU A 152 -16.10 5.26 7.03
N ALA A 153 -15.59 4.90 8.21
CA ALA A 153 -14.14 4.80 8.41
C ALA A 153 -13.60 3.54 7.71
N ILE A 154 -12.38 3.63 7.17
CA ILE A 154 -11.69 2.45 6.63
C ILE A 154 -11.51 1.43 7.78
N PRO A 155 -11.82 0.13 7.56
CA PRO A 155 -11.69 -0.91 8.57
C PRO A 155 -10.33 -0.89 9.27
N ALA A 156 -10.32 -1.26 10.56
CA ALA A 156 -9.11 -1.14 11.36
C ALA A 156 -8.17 -2.34 11.29
N SER A 157 -8.69 -3.51 10.91
CA SER A 157 -8.01 -4.80 10.91
C SER A 157 -8.68 -5.75 9.90
N GLY A 158 -8.02 -6.87 9.59
CA GLY A 158 -8.45 -7.86 8.59
C GLY A 158 -7.77 -7.68 7.23
N PHE A 159 -6.63 -6.99 7.22
CA PHE A 159 -5.87 -6.73 6.02
C PHE A 159 -5.01 -7.93 5.62
N THR A 160 -4.68 -7.98 4.33
CA THR A 160 -3.63 -8.83 3.78
C THR A 160 -2.35 -8.01 3.63
N CYS A 161 -1.31 -8.40 4.37
CA CYS A 161 0.02 -7.81 4.28
C CYS A 161 0.63 -8.10 2.90
N VAL A 162 1.20 -7.08 2.25
CA VAL A 162 1.84 -7.22 0.92
C VAL A 162 3.35 -7.14 1.03
N GLY A 163 3.87 -6.22 1.85
CA GLY A 163 5.30 -5.97 2.03
C GLY A 163 5.57 -4.71 2.84
#